data_AF-A0A6A9USU4-F1
#
_entry.id   AF-A0A6A9USU4-F1
#
_cell.length_a   1.000
_cell.length_b   1.000
_cell.length_c   1.000
_cell.angle_alpha   90.00
_cell.angle_beta   90.00
_cell.angle_gamma   90.00
#
_symmetry.space_group_name_H-M   'P 1'
#
loop_
_entity.id
_entity.type
_entity.pdbx_description
1 polymer ?
#
loop_
_entity_poly.entity_id
_entity_poly.type
_entity_poly.pdbx_seq_one_letter_code
_entity_poly.pdbx_strand_id
1 'polypeptide(L)' 'MPKIFSDLNLNGSTPAQVRPGLGDWGPELVPSTRSKKRARWLVVLVFVLAVAVVAGVYWFLVSQLTTGS' A
#
# COMPACT_ATOMS: atom_id res chain seq x y z
N MET A 1 -33.25 -20.70 30.39
CA MET A 1 -32.16 -19.86 29.81
C MET A 1 -31.08 -20.79 29.31
N PRO A 2 -30.75 -20.83 28.01
CA PRO A 2 -29.66 -21.66 27.54
C PRO A 2 -28.33 -21.03 28.00
N LYS A 3 -27.44 -21.87 28.54
CA LYS A 3 -26.14 -21.48 29.10
C LYS A 3 -25.17 -21.29 27.93
N ILE A 4 -24.77 -20.04 27.65
CA ILE A 4 -23.96 -19.65 26.46
C ILE A 4 -22.45 -19.86 26.68
N PHE A 5 -22.04 -20.32 27.87
CA PHE A 5 -20.61 -20.53 28.17
C PHE A 5 -20.35 -22.01 28.44
N SER A 6 -19.59 -22.61 27.53
CA SER A 6 -19.01 -23.95 27.66
C SER A 6 -18.14 -24.02 28.92
N ASP A 7 -18.17 -25.18 29.57
CA ASP A 7 -17.41 -25.51 30.77
C ASP A 7 -15.91 -25.22 30.55
N LEU A 8 -15.42 -24.10 31.10
CA LEU A 8 -14.03 -23.66 30.92
C LEU A 8 -13.16 -24.28 32.02
N ASN A 9 -12.74 -25.52 31.78
CA ASN A 9 -11.76 -26.18 32.62
C ASN A 9 -10.36 -25.59 32.36
N LEU A 10 -9.94 -24.65 33.21
CA LEU A 10 -8.63 -23.97 33.17
C LEU A 10 -7.45 -24.86 33.62
N ASN A 11 -7.72 -26.10 34.05
CA ASN A 11 -6.70 -27.08 34.46
C ASN A 11 -6.66 -28.32 33.54
N GLY A 12 -7.49 -28.36 32.49
CA GLY A 12 -7.42 -29.39 31.46
C GLY A 12 -6.19 -29.18 30.57
N SER A 13 -5.67 -30.25 29.96
CA SER A 13 -4.59 -30.19 28.97
C SER A 13 -4.91 -29.09 27.96
N THR A 14 -4.17 -27.99 28.05
CA THR A 14 -4.40 -26.71 27.38
C THR A 14 -4.78 -26.93 25.91
N PRO A 15 -5.82 -26.27 25.37
CA PRO A 15 -6.13 -26.41 23.96
C PRO A 15 -4.90 -26.01 23.17
N ALA A 16 -4.52 -26.84 22.19
CA ALA A 16 -3.44 -26.53 21.27
C ALA A 16 -3.63 -25.08 20.82
N GLN A 17 -2.64 -24.22 21.09
CA GLN A 17 -2.63 -22.90 20.48
C GLN A 17 -2.64 -23.16 18.97
N VAL A 18 -3.80 -23.07 18.35
CA VAL A 18 -3.93 -23.05 16.90
C VAL A 18 -3.22 -21.77 16.51
N ARG A 19 -1.94 -21.88 16.20
CA ARG A 19 -1.22 -20.88 15.45
C ARG A 19 -1.77 -21.04 14.04
N PRO A 20 -2.69 -20.18 13.58
CA PRO A 20 -3.07 -20.19 12.18
C PRO A 20 -1.78 -20.18 11.35
N GLY A 21 -1.77 -20.96 10.28
CA GLY A 21 -0.72 -20.87 9.30
C GLY A 21 -0.58 -19.40 8.87
N LEU A 22 0.64 -18.98 8.57
CA LEU A 22 0.90 -17.61 8.09
C LEU A 22 0.07 -17.38 6.80
N GLY A 23 -1.12 -16.79 6.94
CA GLY A 23 -2.09 -16.65 5.84
C GLY A 23 -3.56 -16.87 6.21
N ASP A 24 -3.90 -17.68 7.22
CA ASP A 24 -5.31 -18.08 7.45
C ASP A 24 -6.24 -16.93 7.91
N TRP A 25 -5.66 -15.90 8.52
CA TRP A 25 -6.31 -14.62 8.83
C TRP A 25 -5.58 -13.44 8.20
N GLY A 26 -4.64 -13.75 7.29
CA GLY A 26 -3.79 -12.77 6.63
C GLY A 26 -4.65 -11.90 5.72
N PRO A 27 -4.41 -10.58 5.68
CA PRO A 27 -5.37 -9.70 5.07
C PRO A 27 -5.23 -9.76 3.54
N GLU A 28 -6.07 -10.58 2.93
CA GLU A 28 -6.02 -11.00 1.51
C GLU A 28 -6.10 -9.81 0.54
N LEU A 29 -6.74 -8.71 0.98
CA LEU A 29 -6.90 -7.48 0.21
C LEU A 29 -5.83 -6.43 0.48
N VAL A 30 -4.84 -6.71 1.34
CA VAL A 30 -3.86 -5.69 1.74
C VAL A 30 -2.63 -5.77 0.85
N PRO A 31 -2.22 -4.64 0.24
CA PRO A 31 -1.04 -4.63 -0.61
C PRO A 31 0.19 -5.13 0.14
N SER A 32 0.92 -6.06 -0.47
CA SER A 32 2.18 -6.55 0.05
C SER A 32 3.16 -5.39 0.29
N THR A 33 4.10 -5.57 1.22
CA THR A 33 5.14 -4.57 1.52
C THR A 33 5.97 -4.21 0.28
N ARG A 34 6.21 -5.18 -0.61
CA ARG A 34 6.87 -4.98 -1.90
C ARG A 34 6.04 -4.09 -2.84
N SER A 35 4.72 -4.30 -2.89
CA SER A 35 3.81 -3.46 -3.70
C SER A 35 3.85 -2.01 -3.23
N LYS A 36 3.80 -1.77 -1.91
CA LYS A 36 3.91 -0.42 -1.32
C LYS A 36 5.25 0.26 -1.68
N LYS A 37 6.36 -0.47 -1.67
CA LYS A 37 7.68 0.09 -2.06
C LYS A 37 7.73 0.48 -3.55
N ARG A 38 7.16 -0.34 -4.43
CA ARG A 38 7.09 -0.04 -5.88
C ARG A 38 6.23 1.18 -6.16
N ALA A 39 5.05 1.28 -5.53
CA ALA A 39 4.15 2.41 -5.69
C ALA A 39 4.83 3.74 -5.31
N ARG A 40 5.60 3.78 -4.21
CA ARG A 40 6.34 4.99 -3.81
C ARG A 40 7.28 5.50 -4.90
N TRP A 41 8.09 4.62 -5.49
CA TRP A 41 9.03 5.01 -6.54
C TRP A 41 8.33 5.37 -7.84
N LEU A 42 7.27 4.66 -8.22
CA LEU A 42 6.50 4.98 -9.41
C LEU A 42 5.84 6.36 -9.30
N VAL A 43 5.23 6.70 -8.17
CA VAL A 43 4.60 8.00 -7.95
C VAL A 43 5.64 9.12 -8.05
N VAL A 44 6.81 8.95 -7.41
CA VAL A 44 7.90 9.95 -7.48
C VAL A 44 8.39 10.14 -8.91
N LEU A 45 8.63 9.04 -9.63
CA LEU A 45 9.12 9.10 -11.02
C LEU A 45 8.10 9.81 -11.92
N VAL A 46 6.82 9.41 -11.86
CA VAL A 46 5.74 10.02 -12.66
C VAL A 46 5.61 11.51 -12.35
N PHE A 47 5.69 11.89 -11.06
CA PHE A 47 5.62 13.29 -10.66
C PHE A 47 6.77 14.12 -11.23
N VAL A 48 8.01 13.64 -11.11
CA VAL A 48 9.19 14.32 -11.67
C VAL A 48 9.06 14.47 -13.19
N LEU A 49 8.59 13.42 -13.87
CA LEU A 49 8.41 13.43 -15.31
C LEU A 49 7.33 14.44 -15.72
N ALA A 50 6.21 14.52 -14.99
CA ALA A 50 5.17 15.51 -15.23
C ALA A 50 5.67 16.95 -15.06
N VAL A 51 6.45 17.23 -14.00
CA VAL A 51 7.06 18.55 -13.78
C VAL A 51 8.02 18.91 -14.90
N ALA A 52 8.87 17.95 -15.34
CA ALA A 52 9.80 18.17 -16.44
C ALA A 52 9.08 18.50 -17.76
N VAL A 53 7.96 17.82 -18.04
CA VAL A 53 7.12 18.12 -19.21
C VAL A 53 6.56 19.55 -19.14
N VAL A 54 5.97 19.94 -18.00
CA VAL A 54 5.42 21.30 -17.84
C VAL A 54 6.52 22.36 -18.01
N ALA A 55 7.68 22.16 -17.38
CA ALA A 55 8.82 23.06 -17.50
C ALA A 55 9.34 23.15 -18.94
N GLY A 56 9.44 22.01 -19.64
CA GLY A 56 9.87 21.96 -21.04
C GLY A 56 8.91 22.67 -21.98
N VAL A 57 7.60 22.47 -21.80
CA VAL A 57 6.57 23.17 -22.58
C VAL A 57 6.62 24.67 -22.33
N TYR A 58 6.73 25.09 -21.06
CA TYR A 58 6.86 26.51 -20.72
C TYR A 58 8.09 27.14 -21.39
N TRP A 59 9.25 26.50 -21.27
CA TRP A 59 10.49 26.98 -21.87
C TRP A 59 10.39 27.10 -23.40
N PHE A 60 9.81 26.09 -24.05
CA PHE A 60 9.55 26.10 -25.49
C PHE A 60 8.68 27.31 -25.88
N LEU A 61 7.54 27.51 -25.22
CA LEU A 61 6.63 28.62 -25.52
C LEU A 61 7.31 29.98 -25.35
N VAL A 62 8.05 30.17 -24.25
CA VAL A 62 8.79 31.42 -24.00
C VAL A 62 9.83 31.65 -25.10
N SER A 63 10.60 30.62 -25.48
CA SER A 63 11.60 30.75 -26.55
C SER A 63 10.95 31.25 -27.85
N GLN A 64 9.82 30.67 -28.26
CA GLN A 64 9.12 31.06 -29.49
C GLN A 64 8.62 32.51 -29.42
N LEU A 65 8.10 32.93 -28.27
CA LEU A 65 7.61 34.30 -28.06
C LEU A 65 8.74 35.34 -28.05
N THR A 66 9.89 34.99 -27.49
CA THR A 66 11.05 35.91 -27.39
C THR A 66 11.91 35.98 -28.64
N THR A 67 11.88 34.96 -29.50
CA THR A 67 12.67 34.94 -30.75
C THR A 67 11.98 35.70 -31.88
N GLY A 68 10.68 35.99 -31.76
CA GLY A 68 9.88 36.68 -32.79
C GLY A 68 9.63 38.18 -32.54
N SER A 69 10.18 38.77 -31.48
CA SER A 69 10.06 40.20 -31.11
C SER A 69 11.40 40.93 -31.28
#